data_AF-A0A7S4BKQ5-F1
#
_entry.id   AF-A0A7S4BKQ5-F1
#
_cell.length_a   1.000
_cell.length_b   1.000
_cell.length_c   1.000
_cell.angle_alpha   90.00
_cell.angle_beta   90.00
_cell.angle_gamma   90.00
#
_symmetry.space_group_name_H-M   'P 1'
#
loop_
_entity.id
_entity.type
_entity.pdbx_description
1 polymer ?
#
loop_
_entity_poly.entity_id
_entity_poly.type
_entity_poly.pdbx_seq_one_letter_code
_entity_poly.pdbx_strand_id
1 'polypeptide(L)'
;MATSSGSTLDVEAYISHYSGYTRLKRLQFIAQQDAGLRSEALRLAFEEVKKTANVAMYNELVAMDPNAPGVDEAWAKETKKSSTQTLEKLETELTSHKTSLIKEAIRMGHNDLAEFHCDRGDFTTALKCFVRTRDYCTTTKHTVSMCLNVIKISIHMGNFTHVSNYVTKAESTPSGSDALLTSQLKIAAGLTHLSGKKYKLAARKFLEVNADLGSGFNEVASSQDVALYGSLCALAAFDRQELKAKLIDNSAFRTLLELFPECRATDIQNPRNPDQPGAQPACAPAWFSRSKPASLILRALVPEASIVIGFSWRTRPRLPHDSARRTCCLTSTCIGT
;
A
#
# COMPACT_ATOMS: atom_id res chain seq x y z
N MET A 1 22.55 -26.03 -12.60
CA MET A 1 21.13 -26.01 -12.20
C MET A 1 21.07 -25.95 -10.68
N ALA A 2 20.82 -24.77 -10.11
CA ALA A 2 20.61 -24.61 -8.69
C ALA A 2 19.14 -24.26 -8.47
N THR A 3 18.35 -25.25 -8.12
CA THR A 3 16.96 -25.09 -7.67
C THR A 3 16.99 -24.37 -6.32
N SER A 4 16.67 -23.08 -6.31
CA SER A 4 16.47 -22.32 -5.07
C SER A 4 15.12 -22.69 -4.46
N SER A 5 15.10 -23.76 -3.67
CA SER A 5 13.98 -24.10 -2.80
C SER A 5 14.01 -23.18 -1.57
N GLY A 6 13.33 -22.03 -1.67
CA GLY A 6 12.99 -21.16 -0.57
C GLY A 6 11.62 -20.56 -0.87
N SER A 7 10.58 -21.01 -0.15
CA SER A 7 9.19 -20.51 -0.16
C SER A 7 8.78 -19.78 -1.45
N THR A 8 8.35 -20.52 -2.47
CA THR A 8 7.75 -19.91 -3.67
C THR A 8 6.51 -19.14 -3.23
N LEU A 9 6.54 -17.81 -3.35
CA LEU A 9 5.38 -16.95 -3.12
C LEU A 9 4.23 -17.44 -4.00
N ASP A 10 3.13 -17.85 -3.39
CA ASP A 10 1.89 -18.12 -4.11
C ASP A 10 1.25 -16.78 -4.50
N VAL A 11 1.41 -16.42 -5.78
CA VAL A 11 0.94 -15.16 -6.33
C VAL A 11 -0.58 -15.06 -6.24
N GLU A 12 -1.31 -16.16 -6.49
CA GLU A 12 -2.76 -16.17 -6.51
C GLU A 12 -3.34 -15.98 -5.10
N ALA A 13 -2.81 -16.74 -4.13
CA ALA A 13 -3.17 -16.57 -2.72
C ALA A 13 -2.85 -15.16 -2.23
N TYR A 14 -1.65 -14.62 -2.53
CA TYR A 14 -1.26 -13.27 -2.12
C TYR A 14 -2.20 -12.20 -2.71
N ILE A 15 -2.49 -12.27 -4.01
CA ILE A 15 -3.31 -11.27 -4.69
C ILE A 15 -4.80 -11.32 -4.30
N SER A 16 -5.30 -12.47 -3.84
CA SER A 16 -6.68 -12.63 -3.37
C SER A 16 -7.09 -11.66 -2.25
N HIS A 17 -6.12 -11.16 -1.46
CA HIS A 17 -6.35 -10.20 -0.38
C HIS A 17 -6.62 -8.77 -0.88
N TYR A 18 -6.40 -8.50 -2.17
CA TYR A 18 -6.50 -7.17 -2.78
C TYR A 18 -7.58 -7.10 -3.84
N SER A 19 -8.19 -5.92 -3.96
CA SER A 19 -9.20 -5.60 -4.96
C SER A 19 -8.87 -4.32 -5.72
N GLY A 20 -9.56 -4.10 -6.84
CA GLY A 20 -9.48 -2.88 -7.63
C GLY A 20 -8.08 -2.60 -8.20
N TYR A 21 -7.75 -1.31 -8.31
CA TYR A 21 -6.52 -0.87 -8.97
C TYR A 21 -5.23 -1.31 -8.26
N THR A 22 -5.25 -1.44 -6.92
CA THR A 22 -4.09 -1.94 -6.16
C THR A 22 -3.72 -3.36 -6.54
N ARG A 23 -4.71 -4.22 -6.79
CA ARG A 23 -4.48 -5.60 -7.26
C ARG A 23 -3.68 -5.61 -8.56
N LEU A 24 -4.10 -4.80 -9.53
CA LEU A 24 -3.41 -4.64 -10.82
C LEU A 24 -1.99 -4.10 -10.67
N LYS A 25 -1.81 -3.07 -9.83
CA LYS A 25 -0.49 -2.49 -9.60
C LYS A 25 0.46 -3.42 -8.87
N ARG A 26 -0.03 -4.21 -7.92
CA ARG A 26 0.77 -5.25 -7.25
C ARG A 26 1.21 -6.34 -8.22
N LEU A 27 0.32 -6.82 -9.08
CA LEU A 27 0.67 -7.79 -10.13
C LEU A 27 1.71 -7.24 -11.10
N GLN A 28 1.52 -6.01 -11.59
CA GLN A 28 2.48 -5.32 -12.46
C GLN A 28 3.86 -5.24 -11.78
N PHE A 29 3.87 -4.93 -10.48
CA PHE A 29 5.11 -4.82 -9.73
C PHE A 29 5.85 -6.17 -9.58
N ILE A 30 5.14 -7.25 -9.23
CA ILE A 30 5.72 -8.60 -9.13
C ILE A 30 6.34 -8.99 -10.47
N ALA A 31 5.62 -8.76 -11.57
CA ALA A 31 6.09 -9.05 -12.91
C ALA A 31 7.38 -8.29 -13.29
N GLN A 32 7.56 -7.06 -12.80
CA GLN A 32 8.77 -6.28 -13.03
C GLN A 32 9.98 -6.81 -12.26
N GLN A 33 9.80 -7.23 -11.00
CA GLN A 33 10.92 -7.58 -10.12
C GLN A 33 11.38 -9.04 -10.26
N ASP A 34 10.44 -9.98 -10.41
CA ASP A 34 10.74 -11.40 -10.40
C ASP A 34 10.49 -12.01 -11.78
N ALA A 35 11.57 -12.43 -12.45
CA ALA A 35 11.49 -13.07 -13.76
C ALA A 35 10.85 -14.47 -13.70
N GLY A 36 10.95 -15.18 -12.58
CA GLY A 36 10.38 -16.51 -12.40
C GLY A 36 8.86 -16.50 -12.22
N LEU A 37 8.35 -15.48 -11.53
CA LEU A 37 6.91 -15.30 -11.29
C LEU A 37 6.22 -14.42 -12.35
N ARG A 38 6.99 -13.82 -13.29
CA ARG A 38 6.49 -12.87 -14.28
C ARG A 38 5.35 -13.41 -15.11
N SER A 39 5.49 -14.59 -15.70
CA SER A 39 4.47 -15.17 -16.59
C SER A 39 3.14 -15.37 -15.87
N GLU A 40 3.19 -15.84 -14.62
CA GLU A 40 1.99 -16.08 -13.82
C GLU A 40 1.34 -14.77 -13.35
N ALA A 41 2.15 -13.81 -12.89
CA ALA A 41 1.66 -12.48 -12.51
C ALA A 41 1.02 -11.74 -13.69
N LEU A 42 1.61 -11.83 -14.89
CA LEU A 42 1.05 -11.22 -16.09
C LEU A 42 -0.23 -11.93 -16.55
N ARG A 43 -0.31 -13.27 -16.47
CA ARG A 43 -1.53 -14.03 -16.75
C ARG A 43 -2.71 -13.53 -15.91
N LEU A 44 -2.52 -13.43 -14.59
CA LEU A 44 -3.52 -12.91 -13.66
C LEU A 44 -3.83 -11.43 -13.93
N ALA A 45 -2.83 -10.62 -14.27
CA ALA A 45 -3.01 -9.20 -14.58
C ALA A 45 -3.85 -8.99 -15.85
N PHE A 46 -3.65 -9.80 -16.90
CA PHE A 46 -4.44 -9.71 -18.12
C PHE A 46 -5.89 -10.12 -17.90
N GLU A 47 -6.14 -11.16 -17.11
CA GLU A 47 -7.50 -11.56 -16.75
C GLU A 47 -8.22 -10.44 -16.00
N GLU A 48 -7.54 -9.81 -15.05
CA GLU A 48 -8.11 -8.74 -14.24
C GLU A 48 -8.30 -7.44 -15.03
N VAL A 49 -7.32 -7.02 -15.84
CA VAL A 49 -7.46 -5.80 -16.67
C VAL A 49 -8.59 -5.94 -17.66
N LYS A 50 -8.82 -7.12 -18.24
CA LYS A 50 -9.94 -7.33 -19.17
C LYS A 50 -11.32 -7.22 -18.52
N LYS A 51 -11.41 -7.39 -17.19
CA LYS A 51 -12.64 -7.10 -16.41
C LYS A 51 -12.83 -5.58 -16.22
N THR A 52 -11.75 -4.80 -16.31
CA THR A 52 -11.77 -3.34 -16.20
C THR A 52 -11.80 -2.65 -17.57
N ALA A 53 -12.16 -1.36 -17.59
CA ALA A 53 -12.10 -0.53 -18.80
C ALA A 53 -10.72 0.13 -19.02
N ASN A 54 -9.67 -0.31 -18.31
CA ASN A 54 -8.37 0.35 -18.33
C ASN A 54 -7.47 -0.10 -19.49
N VAL A 55 -7.69 0.50 -20.66
CA VAL A 55 -6.90 0.22 -21.87
C VAL A 55 -5.44 0.68 -21.74
N ALA A 56 -5.16 1.73 -20.96
CA ALA A 56 -3.81 2.21 -20.76
C ALA A 56 -2.96 1.17 -20.03
N MET A 57 -3.48 0.62 -18.92
CA MET A 57 -2.84 -0.45 -18.17
C MET A 57 -2.68 -1.72 -18.99
N TYR A 58 -3.69 -2.07 -19.82
CA TYR A 58 -3.58 -3.22 -20.74
C TYR A 58 -2.37 -3.10 -21.66
N ASN A 59 -2.19 -1.94 -22.30
CA ASN A 59 -1.06 -1.71 -23.19
C ASN A 59 0.30 -1.77 -22.46
N GLU A 60 0.37 -1.27 -21.22
CA GLU A 60 1.57 -1.38 -20.39
C GLU A 60 1.92 -2.85 -20.07
N LEU A 61 0.90 -3.69 -19.78
CA LEU A 61 1.10 -5.10 -19.50
C LEU A 61 1.53 -5.88 -20.75
N VAL A 62 0.93 -5.60 -21.92
CA VAL A 62 1.35 -6.20 -23.20
C VAL A 62 2.80 -5.85 -23.52
N ALA A 63 3.20 -4.59 -23.31
CA ALA A 63 4.59 -4.17 -23.54
C ALA A 63 5.60 -4.83 -22.57
N MET A 64 5.15 -5.31 -21.42
CA MET A 64 5.98 -5.98 -20.42
C MET A 64 6.19 -7.47 -20.71
N ASP A 65 5.27 -8.10 -21.45
CA ASP A 65 5.33 -9.52 -21.79
C ASP A 65 6.09 -9.73 -23.12
N PRO A 66 7.29 -10.36 -23.09
CA PRO A 66 8.03 -10.66 -24.31
C PRO A 66 7.32 -11.68 -25.22
N ASN A 67 6.37 -12.46 -24.67
CA ASN A 67 5.67 -13.53 -25.37
C ASN A 67 4.22 -13.17 -25.69
N ALA A 68 3.78 -11.93 -25.40
CA ALA A 68 2.41 -11.56 -25.68
C ALA A 68 2.11 -11.60 -27.19
N PRO A 69 0.93 -12.09 -27.60
CA PRO A 69 0.53 -12.12 -29.01
C PRO A 69 0.26 -10.74 -29.63
N GLY A 70 0.69 -9.65 -28.97
CA GLY A 70 0.41 -8.27 -29.35
C GLY A 70 -0.83 -7.68 -28.65
N VAL A 71 -1.09 -6.41 -28.92
CA VAL A 71 -2.24 -5.68 -28.38
C VAL A 71 -3.51 -6.10 -29.11
N ASP A 72 -4.53 -6.52 -28.37
CA ASP A 72 -5.88 -6.74 -28.92
C ASP A 72 -6.54 -5.39 -29.26
N GLU A 73 -6.32 -4.92 -30.49
CA GLU A 73 -6.86 -3.65 -30.97
C GLU A 73 -8.40 -3.65 -31.08
N ALA A 74 -8.99 -4.82 -31.35
CA ALA A 74 -10.44 -4.96 -31.45
C ALA A 74 -11.11 -4.74 -30.09
N TRP A 75 -10.60 -5.42 -29.05
CA TRP A 75 -11.04 -5.19 -27.67
C TRP A 75 -10.77 -3.75 -27.23
N ALA A 76 -9.58 -3.21 -27.49
CA ALA A 76 -9.23 -1.84 -27.10
C ALA A 76 -10.17 -0.80 -27.73
N LYS A 77 -10.55 -0.98 -28.99
CA LYS A 77 -11.48 -0.08 -29.70
C LYS A 77 -12.91 -0.20 -29.17
N GLU A 78 -13.41 -1.41 -28.97
CA GLU A 78 -14.75 -1.63 -28.44
C GLU A 78 -14.88 -1.11 -27.00
N THR A 79 -13.90 -1.38 -26.14
CA THR A 79 -13.86 -0.89 -24.75
C THR A 79 -13.83 0.64 -24.70
N LYS A 80 -13.05 1.31 -25.57
CA LYS A 80 -13.04 2.78 -25.66
C LYS A 80 -14.39 3.34 -26.11
N LYS A 81 -15.02 2.71 -27.10
CA LYS A 81 -16.35 3.11 -27.60
C LYS A 81 -17.41 2.96 -26.52
N SER A 82 -17.47 1.80 -25.87
CA SER A 82 -18.38 1.51 -24.76
C SER A 82 -18.17 2.48 -23.60
N SER A 83 -16.91 2.74 -23.22
CA SER A 83 -16.56 3.71 -22.17
C SER A 83 -17.05 5.13 -22.50
N THR A 84 -16.93 5.55 -23.76
CA THR A 84 -17.40 6.88 -24.20
C THR A 84 -18.92 6.99 -24.09
N GLN A 85 -19.65 5.97 -24.54
CA GLN A 85 -21.12 5.93 -24.41
C GLN A 85 -21.59 5.93 -22.96
N THR A 86 -20.91 5.19 -22.07
CA THR A 86 -21.23 5.18 -20.63
C THR A 86 -20.95 6.54 -19.99
N LEU A 87 -19.85 7.19 -20.36
CA LEU A 87 -19.53 8.54 -19.87
C LEU A 87 -20.61 9.55 -20.27
N GLU A 88 -21.01 9.58 -21.54
CA GLU A 88 -22.07 10.47 -22.04
C GLU A 88 -23.40 10.26 -21.30
N LYS A 89 -23.75 8.99 -20.99
CA LYS A 89 -24.94 8.66 -20.19
C LYS A 89 -24.84 9.23 -18.77
N LEU A 90 -23.74 8.95 -18.06
CA LEU A 90 -23.52 9.43 -16.69
C LEU A 90 -23.52 10.96 -16.61
N GLU A 91 -22.92 11.65 -17.60
CA GLU A 91 -22.92 13.11 -17.68
C GLU A 91 -24.32 13.68 -17.94
N THR A 92 -25.12 13.02 -18.77
CA THR A 92 -26.51 13.39 -19.04
C THR A 92 -27.38 13.23 -17.80
N GLU A 93 -27.25 12.10 -17.10
CA GLU A 93 -27.95 11.84 -15.83
C GLU A 93 -27.58 12.85 -14.75
N LEU A 94 -26.28 13.13 -14.58
CA LEU A 94 -25.81 14.14 -13.64
C LEU A 94 -26.34 15.54 -13.97
N THR A 95 -26.42 15.89 -15.25
CA THR A 95 -26.99 17.17 -15.70
C THR A 95 -28.48 17.24 -15.37
N SER A 96 -29.22 16.16 -15.60
CA SER A 96 -30.63 16.06 -15.21
C SER A 96 -30.82 16.23 -13.70
N HIS A 97 -30.00 15.58 -12.88
CA HIS A 97 -30.03 15.74 -11.41
C HIS A 97 -29.71 17.15 -10.94
N LYS A 98 -28.82 17.86 -11.66
CA LYS A 98 -28.53 19.28 -11.39
C LYS A 98 -29.73 20.17 -11.70
N THR A 99 -30.46 19.91 -12.78
CA THR A 99 -31.69 20.65 -13.12
C THR A 99 -32.81 20.37 -12.13
N SER A 100 -32.93 19.12 -11.63
CA SER A 100 -33.94 18.77 -10.62
C SER A 100 -33.59 19.23 -9.20
N LEU A 101 -32.36 19.71 -8.97
CA LEU A 101 -31.86 20.24 -7.69
C LEU A 101 -31.91 19.25 -6.52
N ILE A 102 -31.88 17.94 -6.80
CA ILE A 102 -31.87 16.90 -5.77
C ILE A 102 -30.43 16.67 -5.31
N LYS A 103 -30.04 17.26 -4.17
CA LYS A 103 -28.66 17.21 -3.64
C LYS A 103 -28.08 15.80 -3.57
N GLU A 104 -28.85 14.84 -3.06
CA GLU A 104 -28.38 13.47 -2.91
C GLU A 104 -28.13 12.78 -4.27
N ALA A 105 -29.00 13.02 -5.25
CA ALA A 105 -28.81 12.50 -6.61
C ALA A 105 -27.59 13.13 -7.29
N ILE A 106 -27.34 14.42 -7.09
CA ILE A 106 -26.12 15.08 -7.59
C ILE A 106 -24.87 14.52 -6.91
N ARG A 107 -24.93 14.25 -5.60
CA ARG A 107 -23.84 13.64 -4.83
C ARG A 107 -23.51 12.23 -5.34
N MET A 108 -24.53 11.40 -5.54
CA MET A 108 -24.37 10.05 -6.07
C MET A 108 -23.86 10.06 -7.51
N GLY A 109 -24.43 10.89 -8.39
CA GLY A 109 -23.94 10.99 -9.77
C GLY A 109 -22.48 11.46 -9.88
N HIS A 110 -22.01 12.31 -8.95
CA HIS A 110 -20.58 12.64 -8.87
C HIS A 110 -19.71 11.50 -8.35
N ASN A 111 -20.21 10.66 -7.43
CA ASN A 111 -19.53 9.46 -6.99
C ASN A 111 -19.42 8.43 -8.11
N ASP A 112 -20.52 8.17 -8.84
CA ASP A 112 -20.57 7.18 -9.92
C ASP A 112 -19.63 7.59 -11.07
N LEU A 113 -19.62 8.88 -11.41
CA LEU A 113 -18.67 9.43 -12.38
C LEU A 113 -17.22 9.27 -11.91
N ALA A 114 -16.96 9.49 -10.62
CA ALA A 114 -15.62 9.34 -10.06
C ALA A 114 -15.15 7.89 -10.09
N GLU A 115 -16.00 6.93 -9.70
CA GLU A 115 -15.73 5.49 -9.74
C GLU A 115 -15.44 5.04 -11.18
N PHE A 116 -16.26 5.47 -12.14
CA PHE A 116 -16.02 5.22 -13.56
C PHE A 116 -14.64 5.73 -14.04
N HIS A 117 -14.21 6.91 -13.58
CA HIS A 117 -12.86 7.40 -13.88
C HIS A 117 -11.76 6.61 -13.18
N CYS A 118 -12.00 6.08 -11.98
CA CYS A 118 -11.06 5.22 -11.25
C CYS A 118 -10.82 3.90 -11.98
N ASP A 119 -11.88 3.28 -12.49
CA ASP A 119 -11.80 2.02 -13.25
C ASP A 119 -11.00 2.18 -14.55
N ARG A 120 -10.99 3.39 -15.12
CA ARG A 120 -10.18 3.74 -16.29
C ARG A 120 -8.74 4.13 -15.96
N GLY A 121 -8.43 4.32 -14.67
CA GLY A 121 -7.13 4.78 -14.19
C GLY A 121 -6.90 6.30 -14.30
N ASP A 122 -7.93 7.10 -14.57
CA ASP A 122 -7.84 8.57 -14.54
C ASP A 122 -8.15 9.12 -13.13
N PHE A 123 -7.16 8.99 -12.25
CA PHE A 123 -7.28 9.43 -10.86
C PHE A 123 -7.39 10.96 -10.73
N THR A 124 -6.86 11.73 -11.69
CA THR A 124 -6.89 13.20 -11.61
C THR A 124 -8.31 13.72 -11.80
N THR A 125 -9.04 13.17 -12.77
CA THR A 125 -10.44 13.54 -13.01
C THR A 125 -11.35 12.95 -11.94
N ALA A 126 -11.11 11.71 -11.50
CA ALA A 126 -11.83 11.10 -10.39
C ALA A 126 -11.74 11.94 -9.10
N LEU A 127 -10.55 12.41 -8.75
CA LEU A 127 -10.33 13.26 -7.59
C LEU A 127 -11.16 14.55 -7.64
N LYS A 128 -11.21 15.21 -8.81
CA LYS A 128 -12.05 16.41 -9.00
C LYS A 128 -13.52 16.11 -8.78
N CYS A 129 -14.00 14.95 -9.24
CA CYS A 129 -15.40 14.53 -9.07
C CYS A 129 -15.73 14.26 -7.59
N PHE A 130 -14.87 13.53 -6.86
CA PHE A 130 -15.05 13.32 -5.42
C PHE A 130 -14.97 14.62 -4.61
N VAL A 131 -14.08 15.56 -4.95
CA VAL A 131 -14.02 16.83 -4.22
C VAL A 131 -15.28 17.69 -4.46
N ARG A 132 -15.89 17.59 -5.65
CA ARG A 132 -17.16 18.30 -5.97
C ARG A 132 -18.35 17.81 -5.17
N THR A 133 -18.36 16.57 -4.68
CA THR A 133 -19.46 16.08 -3.84
C THR A 133 -19.62 16.85 -2.53
N ARG A 134 -18.55 17.53 -2.08
CA ARG A 134 -18.51 18.31 -0.83
C ARG A 134 -19.67 19.28 -0.69
N ASP A 135 -20.01 19.98 -1.77
CA ASP A 135 -21.02 21.05 -1.74
C ASP A 135 -22.45 20.47 -1.64
N TYR A 136 -22.59 19.15 -1.85
CA TYR A 136 -23.84 18.40 -1.79
C TYR A 136 -23.91 17.46 -0.56
N CYS A 137 -22.91 17.47 0.33
CA CYS A 137 -22.94 16.73 1.58
C CYS A 137 -23.94 17.38 2.57
N THR A 138 -24.91 16.59 3.06
CA THR A 138 -25.92 17.04 4.03
C THR A 138 -25.75 16.44 5.43
N THR A 139 -25.09 15.27 5.52
CA THR A 139 -24.85 14.56 6.78
C THR A 139 -23.36 14.45 7.07
N THR A 140 -22.98 14.26 8.34
CA THR A 140 -21.58 13.97 8.72
C THR A 140 -21.06 12.69 8.07
N LYS A 141 -21.93 11.68 7.90
CA LYS A 141 -21.60 10.45 7.17
C LYS A 141 -21.21 10.73 5.71
N HIS A 142 -21.90 11.64 5.02
CA HIS A 142 -21.54 12.03 3.65
C HIS A 142 -20.16 12.68 3.60
N THR A 143 -19.86 13.55 4.57
CA THR A 143 -18.55 14.21 4.66
C THR A 143 -17.41 13.21 4.90
N VAL A 144 -17.59 12.27 5.83
CA VAL A 144 -16.56 11.25 6.12
C VAL A 144 -16.38 10.29 4.95
N SER A 145 -17.48 9.84 4.33
CA SER A 145 -17.42 8.99 3.13
C SER A 145 -16.68 9.66 1.97
N MET A 146 -16.97 10.94 1.71
CA MET A 146 -16.22 11.72 0.72
C MET A 146 -14.73 11.80 1.09
N CYS A 147 -14.39 12.08 2.36
CA CYS A 147 -13.00 12.15 2.79
C CYS A 147 -12.27 10.83 2.56
N LEU A 148 -12.92 9.70 2.86
CA LEU A 148 -12.36 8.37 2.63
C LEU A 148 -12.10 8.11 1.14
N ASN A 149 -13.03 8.44 0.25
CA ASN A 149 -12.85 8.29 -1.19
C ASN A 149 -11.70 9.16 -1.71
N VAL A 150 -11.61 10.42 -1.26
CA VAL A 150 -10.48 11.30 -1.61
C VAL A 150 -9.15 10.72 -1.12
N ILE A 151 -9.11 10.14 0.08
CA ILE A 151 -7.92 9.48 0.62
C ILE A 151 -7.50 8.31 -0.28
N LYS A 152 -8.43 7.41 -0.64
CA LYS A 152 -8.15 6.25 -1.51
C LYS A 152 -7.52 6.68 -2.83
N ILE A 153 -8.10 7.67 -3.51
CA ILE A 153 -7.57 8.15 -4.80
C ILE A 153 -6.22 8.88 -4.64
N SER A 154 -6.07 9.66 -3.57
CA SER A 154 -4.82 10.36 -3.29
C SER A 154 -3.66 9.40 -3.01
N ILE A 155 -3.95 8.24 -2.40
CA ILE A 155 -2.99 7.14 -2.23
C ILE A 155 -2.58 6.60 -3.60
N HIS A 156 -3.51 6.28 -4.50
CA HIS A 156 -3.16 5.81 -5.85
C HIS A 156 -2.36 6.82 -6.68
N MET A 157 -2.57 8.13 -6.46
CA MET A 157 -1.79 9.19 -7.08
C MET A 157 -0.42 9.44 -6.41
N GLY A 158 -0.17 8.87 -5.24
CA GLY A 158 1.02 9.13 -4.44
C GLY A 158 1.10 10.51 -3.80
N ASN A 159 -0.03 11.22 -3.70
CA ASN A 159 -0.09 12.54 -3.06
C ASN A 159 -0.44 12.41 -1.56
N PHE A 160 0.57 12.07 -0.75
CA PHE A 160 0.39 11.86 0.69
C PHE A 160 0.13 13.13 1.50
N THR A 161 0.47 14.31 0.96
CA THR A 161 0.07 15.59 1.58
C THR A 161 -1.44 15.72 1.58
N HIS A 162 -2.08 15.35 0.45
CA HIS A 162 -3.53 15.38 0.32
C HIS A 162 -4.19 14.36 1.25
N VAL A 163 -3.61 13.15 1.35
CA VAL A 163 -4.03 12.12 2.31
C VAL A 163 -4.00 12.66 3.75
N SER A 164 -2.88 13.24 4.18
CA SER A 164 -2.74 13.78 5.54
C SER A 164 -3.82 14.81 5.87
N ASN A 165 -4.08 15.74 4.95
CA ASN A 165 -5.05 16.82 5.16
C ASN A 165 -6.47 16.26 5.31
N TYR A 166 -6.84 15.27 4.51
CA TYR A 166 -8.19 14.67 4.56
C TYR A 166 -8.36 13.69 5.71
N VAL A 167 -7.30 13.02 6.16
CA VAL A 167 -7.33 12.24 7.40
C VAL A 167 -7.63 13.15 8.59
N THR A 168 -6.88 14.25 8.76
CA THR A 168 -7.14 15.21 9.85
C THR A 168 -8.56 15.78 9.78
N LYS A 169 -9.04 16.08 8.57
CA LYS A 169 -10.43 16.54 8.37
C LYS A 169 -11.46 15.49 8.78
N ALA A 170 -11.26 14.23 8.39
CA ALA A 170 -12.15 13.13 8.75
C ALA A 170 -12.15 12.87 10.26
N GLU A 171 -10.99 12.86 10.91
CA GLU A 171 -10.84 12.70 12.36
C GLU A 171 -11.50 13.84 13.15
N SER A 172 -11.47 15.07 12.61
CA SER A 172 -12.14 16.23 13.24
C SER A 172 -13.66 16.26 13.07
N THR A 173 -14.21 15.44 12.18
CA THR A 173 -15.65 15.39 11.92
C THR A 173 -16.32 14.48 12.94
N PRO A 174 -17.39 14.91 13.65
CA PRO A 174 -18.09 14.07 14.62
C PRO A 174 -18.96 13.03 13.90
N SER A 175 -18.32 12.01 13.34
CA SER A 175 -18.95 10.70 13.08
C SER A 175 -18.89 9.90 14.37
N GLY A 176 -19.95 9.17 14.73
CA GLY A 176 -19.96 8.31 15.92
C GLY A 176 -18.81 7.29 15.96
N SER A 177 -18.76 6.43 16.99
CA SER A 177 -17.69 5.44 17.16
C SER A 177 -17.77 4.30 16.12
N ASP A 178 -17.37 4.59 14.89
CA ASP A 178 -17.15 3.59 13.84
C ASP A 178 -15.71 3.10 13.89
N ALA A 179 -15.53 1.90 14.44
CA ALA A 179 -14.23 1.26 14.59
C ALA A 179 -13.56 0.95 13.24
N LEU A 180 -14.34 0.68 12.19
CA LEU A 180 -13.82 0.39 10.85
C LEU A 180 -13.28 1.65 10.21
N LEU A 181 -14.06 2.74 10.20
CA LEU A 181 -13.59 4.03 9.68
C LEU A 181 -12.34 4.52 10.41
N THR A 182 -12.32 4.39 11.74
CA THR A 182 -11.15 4.76 12.55
C THR A 182 -9.91 3.95 12.14
N SER A 183 -10.08 2.66 11.89
CA SER A 183 -9.00 1.77 11.46
C SER A 183 -8.48 2.13 10.07
N GLN A 184 -9.37 2.44 9.12
CA GLN A 184 -9.00 2.89 7.77
C GLN A 184 -8.22 4.21 7.79
N LEU A 185 -8.65 5.18 8.60
CA LEU A 185 -7.95 6.46 8.77
C LEU A 185 -6.56 6.27 9.40
N LYS A 186 -6.43 5.38 10.39
CA LYS A 186 -5.14 5.03 11.00
C LYS A 186 -4.18 4.39 10.00
N ILE A 187 -4.65 3.49 9.13
CA ILE A 187 -3.84 2.91 8.06
C ILE A 187 -3.38 3.99 7.08
N ALA A 188 -4.29 4.86 6.62
CA ALA A 188 -3.94 5.96 5.71
C ALA A 188 -2.90 6.93 6.33
N ALA A 189 -3.03 7.24 7.62
CA ALA A 189 -2.05 8.02 8.37
C ALA A 189 -0.70 7.30 8.47
N GLY A 190 -0.72 5.99 8.76
CA GLY A 190 0.46 5.13 8.82
C GLY A 190 1.23 5.13 7.50
N LEU A 191 0.53 4.95 6.37
CA LEU A 191 1.10 5.00 5.02
C LEU A 191 1.70 6.37 4.69
N THR A 192 1.05 7.45 5.10
CA THR A 192 1.56 8.83 4.96
C THR A 192 2.86 9.05 5.74
N HIS A 193 2.95 8.53 6.95
CA HIS A 193 4.19 8.61 7.73
C HIS A 193 5.29 7.71 7.17
N LEU A 194 4.92 6.56 6.61
CA LEU A 194 5.84 5.65 5.96
C LEU A 194 6.47 6.28 4.71
N SER A 195 5.66 6.94 3.86
CA SER A 195 6.15 7.67 2.69
C SER A 195 7.04 8.86 3.07
N GLY A 196 6.73 9.51 4.20
CA GLY A 196 7.56 10.54 4.82
C GLY A 196 8.81 10.04 5.55
N LYS A 197 9.12 8.73 5.52
CA LYS A 197 10.24 8.07 6.24
C LYS A 197 10.22 8.27 7.76
N LYS A 198 9.04 8.57 8.33
CA LYS A 198 8.83 8.76 9.78
C LYS A 198 8.39 7.44 10.43
N TYR A 199 9.30 6.46 10.44
CA TYR A 199 8.99 5.07 10.85
C TYR A 199 8.42 4.96 12.27
N LYS A 200 8.89 5.77 13.22
CA LYS A 200 8.37 5.77 14.60
C LYS A 200 6.89 6.18 14.69
N LEU A 201 6.49 7.17 13.90
CA LEU A 201 5.10 7.63 13.86
C LEU A 201 4.22 6.65 13.08
N ALA A 202 4.73 6.09 11.98
CA ALA A 202 4.04 5.06 11.20
C ALA A 202 3.74 3.83 12.06
N ALA A 203 4.74 3.32 12.81
CA ALA A 203 4.57 2.18 13.70
C ALA A 203 3.45 2.41 14.74
N ARG A 204 3.42 3.59 15.38
CA ARG A 204 2.37 3.92 16.36
C ARG A 204 0.98 3.85 15.72
N LYS A 205 0.81 4.42 14.52
CA LYS A 205 -0.48 4.40 13.81
C LYS A 205 -0.91 2.99 13.42
N PHE A 206 -0.01 2.15 12.90
CA PHE A 206 -0.34 0.77 12.52
C PHE A 206 -0.66 -0.13 13.73
N LEU A 207 0.02 0.06 14.86
CA LEU A 207 -0.23 -0.73 16.08
C LEU A 207 -1.55 -0.38 16.79
N GLU A 208 -2.13 0.78 16.48
CA GLU A 208 -3.43 1.21 16.99
C GLU A 208 -4.61 0.76 16.13
N VAL A 209 -4.35 0.06 15.01
CA VAL A 209 -5.39 -0.45 14.10
C VAL A 209 -6.09 -1.64 14.75
N ASN A 210 -7.43 -1.70 14.63
CA ASN A 210 -8.20 -2.84 15.12
C ASN A 210 -7.94 -4.08 14.24
N ALA A 211 -7.96 -5.27 14.83
CA ALA A 211 -7.79 -6.53 14.10
C ALA A 211 -8.91 -6.76 13.07
N ASP A 212 -10.13 -6.28 13.35
CA ASP A 212 -11.28 -6.42 12.47
C ASP A 212 -11.30 -5.32 11.40
N LEU A 213 -10.52 -5.50 10.32
CA LEU A 213 -10.46 -4.54 9.21
C LEU A 213 -11.55 -4.75 8.14
N GLY A 214 -12.17 -5.94 8.12
CA GLY A 214 -13.10 -6.34 7.06
C GLY A 214 -12.46 -6.29 5.66
N SER A 215 -13.29 -6.33 4.61
CA SER A 215 -12.86 -6.23 3.21
C SER A 215 -12.91 -4.79 2.64
N GLY A 216 -13.43 -3.83 3.41
CA GLY A 216 -13.74 -2.47 2.92
C GLY A 216 -12.51 -1.61 2.57
N PHE A 217 -11.30 -2.05 2.92
CA PHE A 217 -10.04 -1.33 2.65
C PHE A 217 -9.03 -2.11 1.80
N ASN A 218 -9.43 -3.27 1.25
CA ASN A 218 -8.57 -4.13 0.41
C ASN A 218 -8.14 -3.46 -0.91
N GLU A 219 -8.84 -2.40 -1.31
CA GLU A 219 -8.44 -1.52 -2.42
C GLU A 219 -7.17 -0.73 -2.12
N VAL A 220 -6.79 -0.60 -0.85
CA VAL A 220 -5.60 0.16 -0.40
C VAL A 220 -4.59 -0.75 0.27
N ALA A 221 -4.99 -1.47 1.32
CA ALA A 221 -4.10 -2.31 2.12
C ALA A 221 -4.85 -3.49 2.75
N SER A 222 -4.17 -4.63 2.84
CA SER A 222 -4.67 -5.82 3.51
C SER A 222 -4.34 -5.80 5.01
N SER A 223 -4.99 -6.67 5.80
CA SER A 223 -4.61 -6.89 7.20
C SER A 223 -3.16 -7.41 7.35
N GLN A 224 -2.67 -8.16 6.36
CA GLN A 224 -1.29 -8.64 6.31
C GLN A 224 -0.28 -7.49 6.14
N ASP A 225 -0.59 -6.52 5.27
CA ASP A 225 0.25 -5.32 5.10
C ASP A 225 0.38 -4.55 6.41
N VAL A 226 -0.72 -4.39 7.15
CA VAL A 226 -0.74 -3.68 8.44
C VAL A 226 0.15 -4.38 9.46
N ALA A 227 0.05 -5.71 9.55
CA ALA A 227 0.89 -6.52 10.42
C ALA A 227 2.38 -6.39 10.04
N LEU A 228 2.70 -6.51 8.75
CA LEU A 228 4.06 -6.42 8.23
C LEU A 228 4.67 -5.02 8.46
N TYR A 229 3.99 -3.97 8.01
CA TYR A 229 4.47 -2.59 8.14
C TYR A 229 4.57 -2.15 9.59
N GLY A 230 3.57 -2.49 10.41
CA GLY A 230 3.57 -2.19 11.84
C GLY A 230 4.77 -2.84 12.54
N SER A 231 5.01 -4.13 12.27
CA SER A 231 6.10 -4.89 12.90
C SER A 231 7.48 -4.40 12.46
N LEU A 232 7.70 -4.24 11.15
CA LEU A 232 8.99 -3.77 10.62
C LEU A 232 9.31 -2.34 11.07
N CYS A 233 8.31 -1.45 11.06
CA CYS A 233 8.51 -0.08 11.53
C CYS A 233 8.76 -0.03 13.04
N ALA A 234 8.06 -0.86 13.83
CA ALA A 234 8.26 -0.94 15.27
C ALA A 234 9.67 -1.47 15.60
N LEU A 235 10.10 -2.57 14.97
CA LEU A 235 11.43 -3.15 15.15
C LEU A 235 12.55 -2.18 14.77
N ALA A 236 12.35 -1.37 13.74
CA ALA A 236 13.34 -0.41 13.29
C ALA A 236 13.44 0.86 14.16
N ALA A 237 12.36 1.25 14.86
CA ALA A 237 12.24 2.59 15.45
C ALA A 237 11.95 2.64 16.96
N PHE A 238 11.46 1.56 17.57
CA PHE A 238 11.14 1.51 19.00
C PHE A 238 12.30 1.00 19.83
N ASP A 239 12.37 1.46 21.09
CA ASP A 239 13.24 0.86 22.08
C ASP A 239 12.64 -0.44 22.64
N ARG A 240 13.42 -1.17 23.45
CA ARG A 240 13.00 -2.46 24.02
C ARG A 240 11.74 -2.35 24.90
N GLN A 241 11.55 -1.22 25.58
CA GLN A 241 10.40 -1.01 26.46
C GLN A 241 9.13 -0.72 25.65
N GLU A 242 9.21 0.18 24.67
CA GLU A 242 8.14 0.49 23.73
C GLU A 242 7.75 -0.74 22.91
N LEU A 243 8.71 -1.55 22.46
CA LEU A 243 8.44 -2.78 21.71
C LEU A 243 7.66 -3.78 22.56
N LYS A 244 8.09 -4.03 23.81
CA LYS A 244 7.38 -4.94 24.71
C LYS A 244 5.95 -4.44 24.96
N ALA A 245 5.80 -3.18 25.37
CA ALA A 245 4.50 -2.63 25.74
C ALA A 245 3.51 -2.52 24.57
N LYS A 246 3.97 -2.15 23.36
CA LYS A 246 3.08 -1.80 22.24
C LYS A 246 2.93 -2.90 21.18
N LEU A 247 3.90 -3.80 21.07
CA LEU A 247 3.90 -4.88 20.08
C LEU A 247 3.64 -6.25 20.72
N ILE A 248 4.35 -6.57 21.81
CA ILE A 248 4.29 -7.91 22.43
C ILE A 248 3.09 -8.05 23.36
N ASP A 249 2.85 -7.06 24.21
CA ASP A 249 1.78 -7.07 25.21
C ASP A 249 0.41 -6.64 24.62
N ASN A 250 0.39 -6.15 23.38
CA ASN A 250 -0.82 -5.72 22.68
C ASN A 250 -1.56 -6.92 22.08
N SER A 251 -2.62 -7.37 22.75
CA SER A 251 -3.43 -8.52 22.32
C SER A 251 -4.11 -8.30 20.96
N ALA A 252 -4.58 -7.08 20.66
CA ALA A 252 -5.25 -6.79 19.39
C ALA A 252 -4.30 -6.94 18.20
N PHE A 253 -3.07 -6.42 18.33
CA PHE A 253 -2.07 -6.55 17.26
C PHE A 253 -1.52 -7.98 17.15
N ARG A 254 -1.51 -8.74 18.26
CA ARG A 254 -1.12 -10.15 18.23
C ARG A 254 -2.04 -10.99 17.35
N THR A 255 -3.34 -10.71 17.34
CA THR A 255 -4.29 -11.35 16.41
C THR A 255 -3.92 -11.08 14.94
N LEU A 256 -3.50 -9.86 14.61
CA LEU A 256 -3.02 -9.52 13.27
C LEU A 256 -1.70 -10.24 12.92
N LEU A 257 -0.82 -10.43 13.89
CA LEU A 257 0.43 -11.18 13.72
C LEU A 257 0.19 -12.68 13.51
N GLU A 258 -0.88 -13.25 14.06
CA GLU A 258 -1.23 -14.66 13.84
C GLU A 258 -1.59 -14.94 12.38
N LEU A 259 -2.07 -13.93 11.65
CA LEU A 259 -2.32 -14.02 10.21
C LEU A 259 -1.03 -14.14 9.39
N PHE A 260 0.14 -13.85 9.98
CA PHE A 260 1.42 -13.89 9.27
C PHE A 260 2.55 -14.51 10.14
N PRO A 261 2.70 -15.86 10.12
CA PRO A 261 3.65 -16.56 10.98
C PRO A 261 5.13 -16.23 10.70
N GLU A 262 5.48 -15.74 9.49
CA GLU A 262 6.87 -15.42 9.16
C GLU A 262 7.39 -14.16 9.90
N CYS A 263 6.52 -13.18 10.19
CA CYS A 263 6.88 -12.02 11.04
C CYS A 263 7.05 -12.42 12.52
N ARG A 264 6.50 -13.56 12.94
CA ARG A 264 6.75 -14.10 14.28
C ARG A 264 8.13 -14.76 14.37
N ALA A 265 8.57 -15.40 13.29
CA ALA A 265 9.85 -16.11 13.22
C ALA A 265 11.07 -15.18 13.30
N THR A 266 10.91 -13.87 13.09
CA THR A 266 11.92 -12.86 13.43
C THR A 266 12.05 -12.63 14.93
N ASP A 267 12.21 -13.67 15.76
CA ASP A 267 12.56 -13.63 17.19
C ASP A 267 12.06 -12.40 18.00
N ILE A 268 10.81 -11.96 17.78
CA ILE A 268 10.20 -10.85 18.54
C ILE A 268 9.98 -11.28 20.00
N GLN A 269 9.96 -12.60 20.26
CA GLN A 269 9.66 -13.21 21.55
C GLN A 269 10.88 -13.39 22.47
N ASN A 270 12.12 -13.15 22.02
CA ASN A 270 13.29 -13.24 22.89
C ASN A 270 14.38 -12.21 22.53
N PRO A 271 14.33 -10.97 23.06
CA PRO A 271 15.45 -10.04 22.96
C PRO A 271 16.65 -10.62 23.74
N ARG A 272 17.57 -11.30 23.02
CA ARG A 272 18.76 -11.95 23.58
C ARG A 272 19.49 -11.02 24.55
N ASN A 273 19.72 -11.53 25.77
CA ASN A 273 20.51 -10.89 26.80
C ASN A 273 22.00 -10.96 26.41
N PRO A 274 22.74 -9.85 26.30
CA PRO A 274 24.15 -9.88 25.88
C PRO A 274 25.12 -10.48 26.91
N ASP A 275 24.66 -10.79 28.13
CA ASP A 275 25.54 -11.16 29.26
C ASP A 275 25.60 -12.67 29.58
N GLN A 276 25.27 -13.58 28.65
CA GLN A 276 25.47 -15.03 28.87
C GLN A 276 26.74 -15.54 28.16
N PRO A 277 27.81 -15.90 28.89
CA PRO A 277 29.00 -16.49 28.31
C PRO A 277 28.73 -17.98 28.00
N GLY A 278 28.63 -18.35 26.72
CA GLY A 278 28.66 -19.76 26.29
C GLY A 278 27.69 -20.20 25.20
N ALA A 279 26.82 -19.34 24.66
CA ALA A 279 25.92 -19.74 23.58
C ALA A 279 26.61 -19.64 22.20
N GLN A 280 26.78 -20.78 21.53
CA GLN A 280 27.20 -20.84 20.12
C GLN A 280 26.29 -19.99 19.22
N PRO A 281 26.82 -19.35 18.15
CA PRO A 281 26.03 -18.53 17.27
C PRO A 281 25.11 -19.43 16.43
N ALA A 282 23.90 -19.68 16.92
CA ALA A 282 22.85 -20.29 16.11
C ALA A 282 22.49 -19.30 15.00
N CYS A 283 22.82 -19.70 13.76
CA CYS A 283 22.53 -19.02 12.51
C CYS A 283 21.15 -18.37 12.54
N ALA A 284 21.11 -17.06 12.25
CA ALA A 284 19.89 -16.42 11.80
C ALA A 284 19.32 -17.24 10.61
N PRO A 285 17.97 -17.35 10.49
CA PRO A 285 17.34 -18.11 9.42
C PRO A 285 17.92 -17.71 8.06
N ALA A 286 18.02 -18.65 7.12
CA ALA A 286 18.84 -18.54 5.90
C ALA A 286 18.57 -17.29 5.03
N TRP A 287 17.42 -16.63 5.20
CA TRP A 287 17.10 -15.35 4.56
C TRP A 287 17.86 -14.14 5.16
N PHE A 288 18.30 -14.22 6.42
CA PHE A 288 19.10 -13.19 7.11
C PHE A 288 20.60 -13.29 6.77
N SER A 289 21.09 -14.48 6.43
CA SER A 289 22.52 -14.77 6.19
C SER A 289 23.02 -14.28 4.82
N ARG A 290 22.13 -14.04 3.84
CA ARG A 290 22.52 -13.71 2.46
C ARG A 290 22.32 -12.28 1.99
N SER A 291 21.80 -11.38 2.80
CA SER A 291 21.74 -9.97 2.44
C SER A 291 21.52 -9.09 3.66
N LYS A 292 22.36 -8.05 3.80
CA LYS A 292 22.31 -7.07 4.90
C LYS A 292 20.85 -6.70 5.23
N PRO A 293 20.42 -6.74 6.50
CA PRO A 293 19.00 -6.59 6.88
C PRO A 293 18.36 -5.29 6.37
N ALA A 294 19.15 -4.20 6.29
CA ALA A 294 18.71 -2.96 5.66
C ALA A 294 18.34 -3.11 4.17
N SER A 295 19.01 -4.00 3.43
CA SER A 295 18.75 -4.22 2.00
C SER A 295 17.52 -5.07 1.70
N LEU A 296 17.06 -5.89 2.66
CA LEU A 296 15.80 -6.64 2.58
C LEU A 296 14.63 -5.83 3.13
N ILE A 297 14.83 -5.03 4.19
CA ILE A 297 13.87 -4.01 4.62
C ILE A 297 13.67 -3.01 3.47
N LEU A 298 14.75 -2.56 2.80
CA LEU A 298 14.63 -1.81 1.56
C LEU A 298 14.03 -2.68 0.43
N ARG A 299 14.45 -3.91 0.15
CA ARG A 299 13.87 -4.70 -0.96
C ARG A 299 12.44 -5.20 -0.75
N ALA A 300 11.91 -5.21 0.47
CA ALA A 300 10.54 -5.63 0.81
C ALA A 300 9.62 -4.42 1.04
N LEU A 301 10.12 -3.31 1.63
CA LEU A 301 9.35 -2.06 1.73
C LEU A 301 9.43 -1.21 0.45
N VAL A 302 10.48 -1.31 -0.37
CA VAL A 302 10.61 -0.54 -1.63
C VAL A 302 9.60 -0.98 -2.69
N PRO A 303 9.24 -2.26 -2.84
CA PRO A 303 8.11 -2.68 -3.66
C PRO A 303 6.79 -1.97 -3.36
N GLU A 304 6.33 -2.11 -2.12
CA GLU A 304 4.98 -1.72 -1.77
C GLU A 304 4.86 -0.21 -1.53
N ALA A 305 5.96 0.45 -1.14
CA ALA A 305 6.06 1.89 -1.11
C ALA A 305 6.21 2.50 -2.53
N SER A 306 6.86 1.82 -3.50
CA SER A 306 7.00 2.38 -4.86
C SER A 306 5.72 2.30 -5.69
N ILE A 307 4.87 1.29 -5.44
CA ILE A 307 3.53 1.17 -6.05
C ILE A 307 2.65 2.38 -5.70
N VAL A 308 2.84 2.98 -4.53
CA VAL A 308 2.06 4.13 -4.06
C VAL A 308 2.81 5.46 -4.23
N ILE A 309 4.15 5.50 -4.23
CA ILE A 309 4.93 6.76 -4.11
C ILE A 309 5.71 7.15 -5.40
N GLY A 310 5.72 6.34 -6.47
CA GLY A 310 6.24 6.79 -7.78
C GLY A 310 7.70 7.30 -7.78
N PHE A 311 8.61 6.64 -7.07
CA PHE A 311 10.02 7.07 -6.96
C PHE A 311 10.96 6.18 -7.80
N SER A 312 11.75 6.79 -8.68
CA SER A 312 12.90 6.16 -9.34
C SER A 312 14.18 6.48 -8.56
N TRP A 313 14.87 5.47 -8.02
CA TRP A 313 16.22 5.64 -7.46
C TRP A 313 17.24 4.90 -8.32
N ARG A 314 18.07 5.66 -9.04
CA ARG A 314 19.31 5.16 -9.63
C ARG A 314 20.25 4.70 -8.53
N THR A 315 20.69 3.45 -8.63
CA THR A 315 21.76 2.88 -7.81
C THR A 315 23.03 3.71 -7.97
N ARG A 316 23.60 4.21 -6.86
CA ARG A 316 24.96 4.78 -6.88
C ARG A 316 25.96 3.67 -7.27
N PRO A 317 27.02 4.00 -8.04
CA PRO A 317 27.96 3.00 -8.54
C PRO A 317 28.78 2.39 -7.39
N ARG A 318 29.10 1.10 -7.53
CA ARG A 318 29.96 0.34 -6.61
C ARG A 318 31.36 0.96 -6.60
N LEU A 319 31.86 1.37 -5.44
CA LEU A 319 33.29 1.58 -5.25
C LEU A 319 33.96 0.25 -4.83
N PRO A 320 35.20 0.00 -5.27
CA PRO A 320 35.85 -1.30 -5.14
C PRO A 320 36.40 -1.53 -3.74
N HIS A 321 36.61 -2.82 -3.45
CA HIS A 321 37.30 -3.38 -2.28
C HIS A 321 38.44 -2.50 -1.76
N ASP A 322 38.47 -2.27 -0.44
CA ASP A 322 39.76 -2.24 0.24
C ASP A 322 39.68 -2.73 1.69
N SER A 323 40.66 -3.56 2.02
CA SER A 323 40.86 -4.26 3.27
C SER A 323 41.84 -3.49 4.14
N ALA A 324 41.40 -2.86 5.22
CA ALA A 324 42.30 -2.47 6.30
C ALA A 324 41.55 -2.19 7.60
N ARG A 325 42.00 -2.87 8.67
CA ARG A 325 41.72 -2.56 10.07
C ARG A 325 41.99 -1.08 10.36
N ARG A 326 41.16 -0.45 11.19
CA ARG A 326 41.59 0.40 12.32
C ARG A 326 40.39 0.76 13.21
N THR A 327 40.55 0.38 14.47
CA THR A 327 39.93 0.88 15.69
C THR A 327 39.80 2.41 15.72
N CYS A 328 38.66 2.91 16.22
CA CYS A 328 38.52 4.10 17.08
C CYS A 328 37.04 4.23 17.45
N CYS A 329 36.64 3.83 18.65
CA CYS A 329 36.53 4.69 19.84
C CYS A 329 35.49 5.80 19.67
N LEU A 330 34.37 5.62 20.39
CA LEU A 330 33.48 6.68 20.83
C LEU A 330 34.27 7.78 21.55
N THR A 331 34.10 9.03 21.12
CA THR A 331 34.01 10.16 22.05
C THR A 331 33.05 11.20 21.48
N SER A 332 31.97 11.41 22.22
CA SER A 332 31.21 12.65 22.23
C SER A 332 32.11 13.78 22.73
N THR A 333 31.94 14.98 22.19
CA THR A 333 31.49 16.23 22.86
C THR A 333 32.27 17.47 22.38
N CYS A 334 31.48 18.55 22.18
CA CYS A 334 31.79 19.97 22.39
C CYS A 334 32.32 20.86 21.24
N ILE A 335 31.39 21.76 20.82
CA ILE A 335 31.50 23.24 20.78
C ILE A 335 32.36 23.89 19.66
N GLY A 336 31.64 24.47 18.69
CA GLY A 336 31.70 25.87 18.24
C GLY A 336 33.04 26.49 17.86
N THR A 337 33.27 26.79 16.59
CA THR A 337 32.89 28.02 15.86
C THR A 337 33.22 27.82 14.38
#